data_AF-A0A9E3KQ70-F1
#
_entry.id   AF-A0A9E3KQ70-F1
#
_cell.length_a   1.000
_cell.length_b   1.000
_cell.length_c   1.000
_cell.angle_alpha   90.00
_cell.angle_beta   90.00
_cell.angle_gamma   90.00
#
_symmetry.space_group_name_H-M   'P 1'
#
loop_
_entity.id
_entity.type
_entity.pdbx_description
1 polymer ?
#
loop_
_entity_poly.entity_id
_entity_poly.type
_entity_poly.pdbx_seq_one_letter_code
_entity_poly.pdbx_strand_id
1 'polypeptide(L)'
;FNAIVKVVVLAPFFGFALYIAKSTEHFFVSKYGIVDTGFTNFQLILIYTILIVVLNDFITFILHYLMHKIPFLWEFHKVHHSARRLNPFTQYRIHPIELIINNLGEVFSKGILTGLFLFLAAGKISIITFLGVNILNFLFYFFGANLRHSHVKFKYFNFLEHILISPFQHQIHHSNNPAHYDTNLGSRFAFWDWMFGTLLTSKKVDKIGFGLGREEDNAYNTFSKNLITPFKNLPKAFFKKNT
;
A
#
# COMPACT_ATOMS: atom_id res chain seq x y z
N PHE A 1 15.77 -4.30 11.11
CA PHE A 1 15.64 -2.87 10.76
C PHE A 1 15.05 -2.17 11.97
N ASN A 2 15.91 -1.46 12.69
CA ASN A 2 15.78 -1.06 14.09
C ASN A 2 14.56 -0.17 14.34
N ALA A 3 13.86 -0.36 15.46
CA ALA A 3 12.74 0.48 15.89
C ALA A 3 13.10 1.98 15.83
N ILE A 4 14.37 2.33 16.06
CA ILE A 4 14.91 3.69 15.96
C ILE A 4 14.74 4.29 14.56
N VAL A 5 15.08 3.57 13.49
CA VAL A 5 14.93 4.11 12.12
C VAL A 5 13.46 4.28 11.79
N LYS A 6 12.59 3.35 12.21
CA LYS A 6 11.15 3.52 12.07
C LYS A 6 10.64 4.71 12.88
N VAL A 7 11.07 4.92 14.11
CA VAL A 7 10.62 6.06 14.91
C VAL A 7 11.14 7.38 14.34
N VAL A 8 12.43 7.48 14.01
CA VAL A 8 13.03 8.71 13.47
C VAL A 8 12.47 9.05 12.09
N VAL A 9 12.20 8.06 11.25
CA VAL A 9 11.64 8.28 9.90
C VAL A 9 10.12 8.44 9.95
N LEU A 10 9.39 7.64 10.73
CA LEU A 10 7.90 7.63 10.75
C LEU A 10 7.28 8.65 11.70
N ALA A 11 7.93 9.04 12.80
CA ALA A 11 7.38 10.04 13.71
C ALA A 11 7.15 11.41 13.03
N PRO A 12 8.07 11.91 12.17
CA PRO A 12 7.80 13.10 11.36
C PRO A 12 6.56 12.96 10.46
N PHE A 13 6.35 11.79 9.86
CA PHE A 13 5.17 11.52 9.03
C PHE A 13 3.87 11.57 9.86
N PHE A 14 3.88 11.05 11.09
CA PHE A 14 2.72 11.14 11.98
C PHE A 14 2.41 12.58 12.37
N GLY A 15 3.43 13.35 12.78
CA GLY A 15 3.26 14.78 13.07
C GLY A 15 2.77 15.56 11.85
N PHE A 16 3.25 15.22 10.66
CA PHE A 16 2.81 15.85 9.43
C PHE A 16 1.36 15.49 9.06
N ALA A 17 0.92 14.25 9.26
CA ALA A 17 -0.47 13.86 9.07
C ALA A 17 -1.42 14.64 10.01
N LEU A 18 -1.04 14.80 11.28
CA LEU A 18 -1.78 15.64 12.24
C LEU A 18 -1.83 17.10 11.79
N TYR A 19 -0.70 17.63 11.34
CA TYR A 19 -0.60 18.99 10.83
C TYR A 19 -1.52 19.21 9.62
N ILE A 20 -1.51 18.30 8.64
CA ILE A 20 -2.40 18.35 7.48
C ILE A 20 -3.86 18.27 7.95
N ALA A 21 -4.20 17.33 8.83
CA ALA A 21 -5.58 17.20 9.34
C ALA A 21 -6.08 18.49 10.01
N LYS A 22 -5.27 19.10 10.88
CA LYS A 22 -5.62 20.37 11.53
C LYS A 22 -5.66 21.55 10.57
N SER A 23 -4.76 21.60 9.60
CA SER A 23 -4.76 22.63 8.56
C SER A 23 -5.99 22.52 7.66
N THR A 24 -6.38 21.29 7.28
CA THR A 24 -7.58 21.02 6.50
C THR A 24 -8.85 21.36 7.30
N GLU A 25 -8.95 20.93 8.56
CA GLU A 25 -10.05 21.33 9.46
C GLU A 25 -10.18 22.86 9.53
N HIS A 26 -9.08 23.55 9.83
CA HIS A 26 -9.04 25.01 9.93
C HIS A 26 -9.44 25.70 8.62
N PHE A 27 -8.99 25.18 7.48
CA PHE A 27 -9.37 25.70 6.16
C PHE A 27 -10.88 25.61 5.93
N PHE A 28 -11.52 24.48 6.25
CA PHE A 28 -12.97 24.35 6.08
C PHE A 28 -13.75 25.20 7.09
N VAL A 29 -13.31 25.26 8.35
CA VAL A 29 -13.93 26.14 9.37
C VAL A 29 -13.81 27.61 8.98
N SER A 30 -12.64 28.06 8.50
CA SER A 30 -12.46 29.47 8.13
C SER A 30 -13.29 29.87 6.91
N LYS A 31 -13.52 28.93 5.99
CA LYS A 31 -14.29 29.18 4.76
C LYS A 31 -15.80 29.04 4.92
N TYR A 32 -16.25 28.10 5.77
CA TYR A 32 -17.66 27.72 5.86
C TYR A 32 -18.26 27.88 7.26
N GLY A 33 -17.47 28.28 8.26
CA GLY A 33 -17.88 28.31 9.66
C GLY A 33 -18.01 26.90 10.25
N ILE A 34 -18.56 26.81 11.46
CA ILE A 34 -18.93 25.51 12.05
C ILE A 34 -20.25 25.07 11.42
N VAL A 35 -20.29 23.84 10.91
CA VAL A 35 -21.49 23.26 10.29
C VAL A 35 -22.12 22.21 11.20
N ASP A 36 -23.45 22.17 11.25
CA ASP A 36 -24.17 21.03 11.80
C ASP A 36 -24.68 20.16 10.65
N THR A 37 -24.09 18.98 10.51
CA THR A 37 -24.39 18.07 9.41
C THR A 37 -25.64 17.24 9.65
N GLY A 38 -26.20 17.25 10.86
CA GLY A 38 -27.29 16.36 11.27
C GLY A 38 -26.87 14.89 11.47
N PHE A 39 -25.63 14.52 11.16
CA PHE A 39 -25.11 13.18 11.42
C PHE A 39 -24.82 12.98 12.91
N THR A 40 -25.15 11.79 13.40
CA THR A 40 -24.72 11.32 14.72
C THR A 40 -23.22 11.00 14.73
N ASN A 41 -22.62 10.99 15.92
CA ASN A 41 -21.21 10.60 16.07
C ASN A 41 -20.93 9.20 15.50
N PHE A 42 -21.85 8.25 15.71
CA PHE A 42 -21.72 6.89 15.18
C PHE A 42 -21.70 6.88 13.65
N GLN A 43 -22.59 7.62 12.98
CA GLN A 43 -22.60 7.71 11.52
C GLN A 43 -21.31 8.31 10.98
N LEU A 44 -20.81 9.41 11.58
CA LEU A 44 -19.54 10.02 11.15
C LEU A 44 -18.37 9.05 11.31
N ILE A 45 -18.28 8.35 12.45
CA ILE A 45 -17.21 7.36 12.70
C ILE A 45 -17.32 6.19 11.71
N LEU A 46 -18.52 5.68 11.45
CA LEU A 46 -18.74 4.55 10.53
C LEU A 46 -18.35 4.93 9.10
N ILE A 47 -18.83 6.08 8.61
CA ILE A 47 -18.51 6.56 7.26
C ILE A 47 -17.00 6.80 7.15
N TYR A 48 -16.39 7.49 8.13
CA TYR A 48 -14.94 7.68 8.15
C TYR A 48 -14.18 6.35 8.09
N THR A 49 -14.58 5.38 8.91
CA THR A 49 -13.94 4.05 9.00
C THR A 49 -13.92 3.31 7.68
N ILE A 50 -15.01 3.41 6.91
CA ILE A 50 -15.12 2.82 5.57
C ILE A 50 -14.28 3.61 4.56
N LEU A 51 -14.48 4.92 4.51
CA LEU A 51 -13.81 5.79 3.53
C LEU A 51 -12.30 5.79 3.68
N ILE A 52 -11.78 5.77 4.92
CA ILE A 52 -10.34 5.77 5.16
C ILE A 52 -9.71 4.46 4.69
N VAL A 53 -10.40 3.32 4.79
CA VAL A 53 -9.88 2.04 4.28
C VAL A 53 -9.91 2.02 2.75
N VAL A 54 -11.03 2.42 2.15
CA VAL A 54 -11.17 2.46 0.69
C VAL A 54 -10.16 3.44 0.07
N LEU A 55 -10.03 4.64 0.63
CA LEU A 55 -9.09 5.66 0.16
C LEU A 55 -7.63 5.19 0.31
N ASN A 56 -7.24 4.68 1.48
CA ASN A 56 -5.88 4.18 1.67
C ASN A 56 -5.56 3.01 0.74
N ASP A 57 -6.51 2.10 0.53
CA ASP A 57 -6.30 0.97 -0.37
C ASP A 57 -6.16 1.44 -1.82
N PHE A 58 -6.99 2.40 -2.25
CA PHE A 58 -6.88 3.01 -3.58
C PHE A 58 -5.53 3.71 -3.79
N ILE A 59 -5.08 4.52 -2.83
CA ILE A 59 -3.78 5.19 -2.91
C ILE A 59 -2.64 4.16 -2.95
N THR A 60 -2.73 3.10 -2.15
CA THR A 60 -1.77 1.99 -2.17
C THR A 60 -1.76 1.32 -3.55
N PHE A 61 -2.93 1.02 -4.11
CA PHE A 61 -3.08 0.43 -5.43
C PHE A 61 -2.48 1.32 -6.53
N ILE A 62 -2.80 2.60 -6.57
CA ILE A 62 -2.28 3.52 -7.60
C ILE A 62 -0.76 3.65 -7.50
N LEU A 63 -0.21 3.83 -6.30
CA LEU A 63 1.24 3.90 -6.13
C LEU A 63 1.92 2.61 -6.57
N HIS A 64 1.34 1.46 -6.21
CA HIS A 64 1.85 0.15 -6.62
C HIS A 64 1.75 -0.05 -8.14
N TYR A 65 0.63 0.32 -8.74
CA TYR A 65 0.45 0.31 -10.19
C TYR A 65 1.51 1.16 -10.89
N LEU A 66 1.73 2.40 -10.43
CA LEU A 66 2.77 3.27 -10.97
C LEU A 66 4.19 2.69 -10.76
N MET A 67 4.44 2.00 -9.66
CA MET A 67 5.70 1.30 -9.40
C MET A 67 5.98 0.16 -10.38
N HIS A 68 4.95 -0.49 -10.91
CA HIS A 68 5.10 -1.50 -11.96
C HIS A 68 5.17 -0.89 -13.36
N LYS A 69 4.48 0.24 -13.61
CA LYS A 69 4.39 0.83 -14.96
C LYS A 69 5.45 1.88 -15.28
N ILE A 70 6.02 2.55 -14.28
CA ILE A 70 7.03 3.59 -14.49
C ILE A 70 8.42 2.99 -14.23
N PRO A 71 9.31 2.88 -15.24
CA PRO A 71 10.63 2.26 -15.09
C PRO A 71 11.47 2.86 -13.95
N PHE A 72 11.40 4.17 -13.75
CA PHE A 72 12.07 4.86 -12.64
C PHE A 72 11.60 4.33 -11.28
N LEU A 73 10.30 4.16 -11.08
CA LEU A 73 9.74 3.67 -9.82
C LEU A 73 9.99 2.16 -9.64
N TRP A 74 9.94 1.42 -10.74
CA TRP A 74 10.25 -0.01 -10.75
C TRP A 74 11.66 -0.31 -10.25
N GLU A 75 12.66 0.52 -10.55
CA GLU A 75 14.03 0.29 -10.06
C GLU A 75 14.13 0.26 -8.53
N PHE A 76 13.24 0.96 -7.83
CA PHE A 76 13.16 0.90 -6.37
C PHE A 76 12.28 -0.26 -5.90
N HIS A 77 11.13 -0.46 -6.54
CA HIS A 77 10.17 -1.48 -6.15
C HIS A 77 10.66 -2.92 -6.42
N LYS A 78 11.51 -3.11 -7.43
CA LYS A 78 12.13 -4.42 -7.72
C LYS A 78 12.97 -4.98 -6.57
N VAL A 79 13.42 -4.15 -5.62
CA VAL A 79 14.07 -4.63 -4.39
C VAL A 79 13.10 -5.55 -3.62
N HIS A 80 11.82 -5.21 -3.58
CA HIS A 80 10.77 -6.04 -2.99
C HIS A 80 10.60 -7.37 -3.74
N HIS A 81 10.52 -7.32 -5.07
CA HIS A 81 10.36 -8.49 -5.95
C HIS A 81 11.61 -9.38 -6.09
N SER A 82 12.80 -8.87 -5.75
CA SER A 82 14.06 -9.64 -5.81
C SER A 82 14.17 -10.80 -4.81
N ALA A 83 13.19 -10.97 -3.92
CA ALA A 83 13.18 -12.08 -2.99
C ALA A 83 12.95 -13.42 -3.71
N ARG A 84 13.98 -14.27 -3.74
CA ARG A 84 13.90 -15.63 -4.33
C ARG A 84 12.96 -16.60 -3.58
N ARG A 85 12.55 -16.24 -2.36
CA ARG A 85 11.56 -16.95 -1.56
C ARG A 85 10.76 -15.95 -0.72
N LEU A 86 9.46 -16.20 -0.58
CA LEU A 86 8.60 -15.41 0.28
C LEU A 86 8.61 -15.96 1.71
N ASN A 87 8.87 -15.08 2.67
CA ASN A 87 8.71 -15.33 4.10
C ASN A 87 8.30 -14.00 4.78
N PRO A 88 7.82 -14.02 6.03
CA PRO A 88 7.28 -12.81 6.65
C PRO A 88 8.25 -11.61 6.68
N PHE A 89 9.57 -11.84 6.60
CA PHE A 89 10.55 -10.77 6.52
C PHE A 89 10.64 -10.13 5.12
N THR A 90 10.22 -10.81 4.06
CA THR A 90 10.14 -10.25 2.70
C THR A 90 9.25 -8.99 2.66
N GLN A 91 8.22 -8.92 3.52
CA GLN A 91 7.40 -7.72 3.68
C GLN A 91 8.22 -6.47 4.02
N TYR A 92 9.34 -6.61 4.74
CA TYR A 92 10.18 -5.49 5.16
C TYR A 92 11.36 -5.23 4.22
N ARG A 93 11.44 -5.97 3.12
CA ARG A 93 12.45 -5.78 2.08
C ARG A 93 11.97 -4.71 1.10
N ILE A 94 11.97 -3.46 1.56
CA ILE A 94 11.46 -2.29 0.84
C ILE A 94 12.58 -1.26 0.72
N HIS A 95 12.74 -0.65 -0.45
CA HIS A 95 13.73 0.41 -0.64
C HIS A 95 13.30 1.70 0.10
N PRO A 96 14.21 2.49 0.70
CA PRO A 96 13.83 3.71 1.41
C PRO A 96 13.03 4.73 0.58
N ILE A 97 13.31 4.84 -0.73
CA ILE A 97 12.54 5.71 -1.64
C ILE A 97 11.10 5.24 -1.79
N GLU A 98 10.88 3.94 -1.99
CA GLU A 98 9.53 3.35 -2.00
C GLU A 98 8.81 3.57 -0.68
N LEU A 99 9.52 3.40 0.45
CA LEU A 99 8.98 3.67 1.78
C LEU A 99 8.53 5.13 1.93
N ILE A 100 9.33 6.10 1.48
CA ILE A 100 8.99 7.53 1.53
C ILE A 100 7.76 7.82 0.65
N ILE A 101 7.72 7.31 -0.58
CA ILE A 101 6.60 7.52 -1.51
C ILE A 101 5.28 6.99 -0.91
N ASN A 102 5.30 5.76 -0.39
CA ASN A 102 4.13 5.14 0.22
C ASN A 102 3.68 5.91 1.48
N ASN A 103 4.61 6.32 2.35
CA ASN A 103 4.27 7.11 3.54
C ASN A 103 3.71 8.49 3.19
N LEU A 104 4.23 9.17 2.16
CA LEU A 104 3.68 10.44 1.71
C LEU A 104 2.24 10.27 1.24
N GLY A 105 1.96 9.28 0.40
CA GLY A 105 0.59 8.98 -0.04
C GLY A 105 -0.36 8.73 1.14
N GLU A 106 0.08 7.95 2.12
CA GLU A 106 -0.68 7.67 3.35
C GLU A 106 -0.91 8.93 4.18
N VAL A 107 0.12 9.75 4.40
CA VAL A 107 0.02 10.97 5.21
C VAL A 107 -0.90 12.01 4.59
N PHE A 108 -0.79 12.25 3.29
CA PHE A 108 -1.67 13.20 2.61
C PHE A 108 -3.12 12.73 2.60
N SER A 109 -3.37 11.48 2.21
CA SER A 109 -4.73 10.94 2.12
C SER A 109 -5.41 10.86 3.48
N LYS A 110 -4.72 10.36 4.52
CA LYS A 110 -5.25 10.31 5.88
C LYS A 110 -5.42 11.70 6.47
N GLY A 111 -4.43 12.58 6.30
CA GLY A 111 -4.47 13.95 6.83
C GLY A 111 -5.68 14.70 6.30
N ILE A 112 -5.86 14.73 4.97
CA ILE A 112 -6.97 15.44 4.31
C ILE A 112 -8.32 14.86 4.74
N LEU A 113 -8.50 13.54 4.68
CA LEU A 113 -9.79 12.92 5.05
C LEU A 113 -10.11 13.14 6.54
N THR A 114 -9.11 13.01 7.42
CA THR A 114 -9.30 13.23 8.85
C THR A 114 -9.65 14.69 9.14
N GLY A 115 -8.98 15.65 8.50
CA GLY A 115 -9.31 17.06 8.63
C GLY A 115 -10.72 17.40 8.17
N LEU A 116 -11.16 16.81 7.05
CA LEU A 116 -12.55 16.92 6.59
C LEU A 116 -13.54 16.39 7.64
N PHE A 117 -13.28 15.21 8.20
CA PHE A 117 -14.18 14.62 9.20
C PHE A 117 -14.15 15.32 10.55
N LEU A 118 -13.03 15.92 10.95
CA LEU A 118 -12.96 16.80 12.11
C LEU A 118 -13.83 18.04 11.92
N PHE A 119 -13.78 18.65 10.73
CA PHE A 119 -14.66 19.76 10.36
C PHE A 119 -16.14 19.33 10.41
N LEU A 120 -16.51 18.20 9.78
CA LEU A 120 -17.89 17.69 9.77
C LEU A 120 -18.39 17.28 11.16
N ALA A 121 -17.47 16.89 12.05
CA ALA A 121 -17.79 16.56 13.43
C ALA A 121 -18.00 17.79 14.31
N ALA A 122 -17.59 18.99 13.88
CA ALA A 122 -17.82 20.25 14.62
C ALA A 122 -17.41 20.17 16.11
N GLY A 123 -16.27 19.52 16.40
CA GLY A 123 -15.78 19.32 17.77
C GLY A 123 -16.45 18.20 18.58
N LYS A 124 -17.47 17.50 18.03
CA LYS A 124 -18.17 16.39 18.70
C LYS A 124 -17.30 15.13 18.85
N ILE A 125 -16.23 15.00 18.05
CA ILE A 125 -15.36 13.81 18.00
C ILE A 125 -13.90 14.25 18.08
N SER A 126 -13.14 13.63 18.99
CA SER A 126 -11.69 13.82 19.09
C SER A 126 -10.95 13.16 17.92
N ILE A 127 -9.88 13.81 17.46
CA ILE A 127 -8.94 13.26 16.46
C ILE A 127 -8.42 11.87 16.83
N ILE A 128 -8.24 11.57 18.12
CA ILE A 128 -7.76 10.26 18.59
C ILE A 128 -8.75 9.15 18.20
N THR A 129 -10.05 9.45 18.17
CA THR A 129 -11.09 8.51 17.75
C THR A 129 -10.93 8.09 16.29
N PHE A 130 -10.58 9.05 15.42
CA PHE A 130 -10.32 8.79 14.00
C PHE A 130 -8.96 8.11 13.77
N LEU A 131 -7.98 8.35 14.65
CA LEU A 131 -6.66 7.72 14.59
C LEU A 131 -6.60 6.33 15.26
N GLY A 132 -7.66 5.91 15.93
CA GLY A 132 -7.75 4.62 16.62
C GLY A 132 -7.59 3.41 15.69
N VAL A 133 -7.47 2.22 16.29
CA VAL A 133 -7.32 0.96 15.54
C VAL A 133 -8.58 0.70 14.72
N ASN A 134 -8.46 0.80 13.40
CA ASN A 134 -9.56 0.53 12.48
C ASN A 134 -9.88 -0.98 12.45
N ILE A 135 -11.10 -1.34 12.84
CA ILE A 135 -11.58 -2.72 12.90
C ILE A 135 -11.47 -3.45 11.55
N LEU A 136 -11.68 -2.76 10.43
CA LEU A 136 -11.55 -3.37 9.10
C LEU A 136 -10.10 -3.74 8.79
N ASN A 137 -9.14 -2.96 9.28
CA ASN A 137 -7.72 -3.30 9.13
C ASN A 137 -7.36 -4.51 10.00
N PHE A 138 -7.91 -4.61 11.21
CA PHE A 138 -7.79 -5.81 12.03
C PHE A 138 -8.36 -7.03 11.31
N LEU A 139 -9.58 -6.94 10.75
CA LEU A 139 -10.20 -8.02 9.99
C LEU A 139 -9.35 -8.43 8.78
N PHE A 140 -8.76 -7.47 8.06
CA PHE A 140 -7.86 -7.78 6.95
C PHE A 140 -6.67 -8.66 7.38
N TYR A 141 -6.03 -8.35 8.52
CA TYR A 141 -4.96 -9.20 9.06
C TYR A 141 -5.46 -10.54 9.57
N PHE A 142 -6.65 -10.57 10.19
CA PHE A 142 -7.30 -11.78 10.68
C PHE A 142 -7.61 -12.77 9.54
N PHE A 143 -8.06 -12.27 8.37
CA PHE A 143 -8.34 -13.09 7.19
C PHE A 143 -7.10 -13.52 6.39
N GLY A 144 -5.92 -13.42 6.99
CA GLY A 144 -4.71 -14.05 6.44
C GLY A 144 -3.82 -13.11 5.64
N ALA A 145 -3.98 -11.78 5.69
CA ALA A 145 -3.05 -10.85 5.05
C ALA A 145 -1.58 -11.09 5.48
N ASN A 146 -1.35 -11.61 6.68
CA ASN A 146 -0.03 -11.99 7.19
C ASN A 146 0.63 -13.15 6.40
N LEU A 147 -0.14 -13.91 5.63
CA LEU A 147 0.33 -15.06 4.84
C LEU A 147 0.78 -14.68 3.43
N ARG A 148 0.56 -13.43 3.00
CA ARG A 148 0.82 -12.98 1.61
C ARG A 148 2.31 -13.04 1.22
N HIS A 149 3.20 -12.91 2.21
CA HIS A 149 4.64 -13.14 2.06
C HIS A 149 5.02 -14.41 2.81
N SER A 150 4.36 -15.53 2.56
CA SER A 150 4.73 -16.82 3.17
C SER A 150 4.76 -17.93 2.12
N HIS A 151 5.16 -19.12 2.52
CA HIS A 151 5.06 -20.31 1.67
C HIS A 151 3.65 -20.92 1.65
N VAL A 152 2.74 -20.43 2.51
CA VAL A 152 1.38 -20.94 2.64
C VAL A 152 0.51 -20.35 1.52
N LYS A 153 0.03 -21.22 0.63
CA LYS A 153 -0.81 -20.85 -0.52
C LYS A 153 -2.28 -20.68 -0.10
N PHE A 154 -2.56 -19.71 0.77
CA PHE A 154 -3.92 -19.44 1.22
C PHE A 154 -4.72 -18.71 0.13
N LYS A 155 -5.72 -19.41 -0.44
CA LYS A 155 -6.60 -18.91 -1.49
C LYS A 155 -7.97 -18.58 -0.89
N TYR A 156 -8.64 -17.56 -1.43
CA TYR A 156 -10.05 -17.35 -1.13
C TYR A 156 -10.92 -18.12 -2.12
N PHE A 157 -12.23 -18.16 -1.87
CA PHE A 157 -13.18 -18.62 -2.88
C PHE A 157 -13.08 -17.74 -4.14
N ASN A 158 -13.22 -18.34 -5.32
CA ASN A 158 -12.97 -17.65 -6.59
C ASN A 158 -13.79 -16.35 -6.75
N PHE A 159 -15.03 -16.31 -6.29
CA PHE A 159 -15.84 -15.09 -6.34
C PHE A 159 -15.29 -13.99 -5.39
N LEU A 160 -14.76 -14.36 -4.22
CA LEU A 160 -14.13 -13.42 -3.29
C LEU A 160 -12.85 -12.84 -3.87
N GLU A 161 -12.10 -13.61 -4.67
CA GLU A 161 -10.88 -13.13 -5.33
C GLU A 161 -11.11 -12.04 -6.39
N HIS A 162 -12.37 -11.74 -6.74
CA HIS A 162 -12.72 -10.57 -7.57
C HIS A 162 -12.98 -9.32 -6.72
N ILE A 163 -13.11 -9.47 -5.40
CA ILE A 163 -13.45 -8.38 -4.47
C ILE A 163 -12.26 -8.11 -3.53
N LEU A 164 -11.64 -9.16 -3.01
CA LEU A 164 -10.55 -9.14 -2.04
C LEU A 164 -9.33 -9.87 -2.60
N ILE A 165 -8.15 -9.31 -2.36
CA ILE A 165 -6.88 -9.97 -2.70
C ILE A 165 -6.61 -11.08 -1.70
N SER A 166 -6.58 -12.32 -2.17
CA SER A 166 -6.13 -13.45 -1.37
C SER A 166 -4.62 -13.42 -1.16
N PRO A 167 -4.09 -14.03 -0.07
CA PRO A 167 -2.65 -14.17 0.10
C PRO A 167 -1.97 -14.82 -1.09
N PHE A 168 -2.62 -15.79 -1.74
CA PHE A 168 -2.06 -16.41 -2.93
C PHE A 168 -2.12 -15.51 -4.17
N GLN A 169 -3.12 -14.64 -4.35
CA GLN A 169 -3.11 -13.62 -5.42
C GLN A 169 -1.91 -12.67 -5.27
N HIS A 170 -1.61 -12.24 -4.04
CA HIS A 170 -0.41 -11.46 -3.75
C HIS A 170 0.88 -12.25 -4.00
N GLN A 171 0.91 -13.55 -3.72
CA GLN A 171 2.07 -14.40 -4.08
C GLN A 171 2.24 -14.54 -5.59
N ILE A 172 1.14 -14.64 -6.36
CA ILE A 172 1.16 -14.66 -7.84
C ILE A 172 1.74 -13.36 -8.39
N HIS A 173 1.40 -12.23 -7.81
CA HIS A 173 1.97 -10.94 -8.14
C HIS A 173 3.50 -10.89 -8.00
N HIS A 174 4.05 -11.59 -6.99
CA HIS A 174 5.50 -11.74 -6.80
C HIS A 174 6.17 -12.73 -7.77
N SER A 175 5.39 -13.38 -8.65
CA SER A 175 5.89 -14.45 -9.47
C SER A 175 6.85 -13.96 -10.56
N ASN A 176 7.92 -14.72 -10.77
CA ASN A 176 8.89 -14.51 -11.84
C ASN A 176 8.45 -15.09 -13.21
N ASN A 177 7.21 -15.55 -13.32
CA ASN A 177 6.65 -16.01 -14.60
C ASN A 177 6.15 -14.79 -15.38
N PRO A 178 6.62 -14.54 -16.61
CA PRO A 178 6.17 -13.42 -17.44
C PRO A 178 4.64 -13.34 -17.63
N ALA A 179 3.93 -14.48 -17.60
CA ALA A 179 2.48 -14.52 -17.71
C ALA A 179 1.75 -13.92 -16.49
N HIS A 180 2.44 -13.69 -15.38
CA HIS A 180 1.89 -13.13 -14.14
C HIS A 180 2.30 -11.66 -13.92
N TYR A 181 3.16 -11.09 -14.78
CA TYR A 181 3.65 -9.72 -14.61
C TYR A 181 2.50 -8.72 -14.66
N ASP A 182 2.62 -7.65 -13.87
CA ASP A 182 1.63 -6.59 -13.74
C ASP A 182 0.22 -7.07 -13.35
N THR A 183 0.12 -8.20 -12.63
CA THR A 183 -1.16 -8.71 -12.11
C THR A 183 -1.29 -8.55 -10.60
N ASN A 184 -2.53 -8.48 -10.10
CA ASN A 184 -2.89 -8.43 -8.67
C ASN A 184 -2.11 -7.37 -7.87
N LEU A 185 -2.17 -6.12 -8.34
CA LEU A 185 -1.54 -4.94 -7.78
C LEU A 185 -2.31 -4.35 -6.58
N GLY A 186 -3.53 -4.80 -6.34
CA GLY A 186 -4.32 -4.46 -5.17
C GLY A 186 -3.68 -4.93 -3.86
N SER A 187 -3.93 -4.20 -2.77
CA SER A 187 -3.43 -4.57 -1.44
C SER A 187 -4.47 -5.34 -0.64
N ARG A 188 -5.68 -4.78 -0.49
CA ARG A 188 -6.82 -5.44 0.15
C ARG A 188 -7.88 -5.82 -0.88
N PHE A 189 -8.21 -4.88 -1.76
CA PHE A 189 -9.31 -5.04 -2.69
C PHE A 189 -8.83 -5.42 -4.09
N ALA A 190 -9.39 -6.50 -4.62
CA ALA A 190 -9.11 -6.99 -5.97
C ALA A 190 -9.96 -6.29 -7.04
N PHE A 191 -10.99 -5.53 -6.64
CA PHE A 191 -11.82 -4.82 -7.61
C PHE A 191 -11.05 -3.70 -8.33
N TRP A 192 -10.00 -3.13 -7.73
CA TRP A 192 -9.10 -2.22 -8.44
C TRP A 192 -8.40 -2.92 -9.60
N ASP A 193 -7.90 -4.14 -9.36
CA ASP A 193 -7.31 -4.95 -10.42
C ASP A 193 -8.32 -5.34 -11.49
N TRP A 194 -9.57 -5.60 -11.11
CA TRP A 194 -10.63 -5.84 -12.08
C TRP A 194 -10.89 -4.61 -12.95
N MET A 195 -10.98 -3.42 -12.35
CA MET A 195 -11.21 -2.16 -13.07
C MET A 195 -10.06 -1.78 -14.01
N PHE A 196 -8.82 -2.08 -13.63
CA PHE A 196 -7.62 -1.76 -14.41
C PHE A 196 -7.14 -2.91 -15.31
N GLY A 197 -7.86 -4.04 -15.33
CA GLY A 197 -7.53 -5.19 -16.17
C GLY A 197 -6.31 -5.99 -15.72
N THR A 198 -5.91 -5.87 -14.45
CA THR A 198 -4.74 -6.54 -13.87
C THR A 198 -5.13 -7.73 -12.97
N LEU A 199 -6.39 -8.13 -12.95
CA LEU A 199 -6.86 -9.23 -12.09
C LEU A 199 -6.46 -10.63 -12.62
N LEU A 200 -5.76 -11.40 -11.78
CA LEU A 200 -5.45 -12.81 -12.03
C LEU A 200 -5.82 -13.69 -10.82
N THR A 201 -6.95 -14.38 -10.92
CA THR A 201 -7.47 -15.28 -9.87
C THR A 201 -6.56 -16.49 -9.64
N SER A 202 -6.49 -16.97 -8.40
CA SER A 202 -5.65 -18.11 -7.97
C SER A 202 -5.96 -19.44 -8.66
N LYS A 203 -7.16 -19.59 -9.20
CA LYS A 203 -7.62 -20.79 -9.91
C LYS A 203 -6.88 -21.01 -11.23
N LYS A 204 -6.31 -19.95 -11.81
CA LYS A 204 -5.61 -19.98 -13.11
C LYS A 204 -4.10 -20.28 -12.97
N VAL A 205 -3.60 -20.48 -11.74
CA VAL A 205 -2.16 -20.59 -11.48
C VAL A 205 -1.85 -21.80 -10.59
N ASP A 206 -1.03 -22.70 -11.13
CA ASP A 206 -0.61 -23.93 -10.44
C ASP A 206 0.74 -23.79 -9.74
N LYS A 207 1.74 -23.23 -10.43
CA LYS A 207 3.12 -23.09 -9.97
C LYS A 207 3.60 -21.65 -10.08
N ILE A 208 4.33 -21.22 -9.06
CA ILE A 208 4.97 -19.90 -9.00
C ILE A 208 6.43 -20.08 -8.56
N GLY A 209 7.32 -19.36 -9.23
CA GLY A 209 8.69 -19.08 -8.77
C GLY A 209 8.82 -17.60 -8.40
N PHE A 210 9.90 -17.22 -7.73
CA PHE A 210 10.14 -15.85 -7.26
C PHE A 210 11.56 -15.37 -7.62
N GLY A 211 11.80 -14.06 -7.46
CA GLY A 211 13.04 -13.39 -7.87
C GLY A 211 12.91 -12.70 -9.23
N LEU A 212 13.98 -12.02 -9.66
CA LEU A 212 14.07 -11.28 -10.93
C LEU A 212 14.72 -12.11 -12.05
N GLY A 213 15.16 -13.34 -11.76
CA GLY A 213 15.95 -14.17 -12.66
C GLY A 213 17.40 -14.29 -12.22
N ARG A 214 18.08 -15.39 -12.61
CA ARG A 214 19.39 -15.79 -12.04
C ARG A 214 20.45 -14.68 -12.09
N GLU A 215 20.51 -13.92 -13.18
CA GLU A 215 21.51 -12.85 -13.35
C GLU A 215 21.16 -11.59 -12.55
N GLU A 216 19.92 -11.10 -12.63
CA GLU A 216 19.48 -9.90 -11.91
C GLU A 216 19.48 -10.08 -10.39
N ASP A 217 19.13 -11.27 -9.90
CA ASP A 217 19.07 -11.54 -8.46
C ASP A 217 20.41 -11.31 -7.74
N ASN A 218 21.55 -11.54 -8.42
CA ASN A 218 22.87 -11.33 -7.83
C ASN A 218 23.18 -9.85 -7.60
N ALA A 219 22.45 -8.95 -8.27
CA ALA A 219 22.53 -7.51 -8.07
C ALA A 219 21.75 -7.03 -6.83
N TYR A 220 21.04 -7.94 -6.13
CA TYR A 220 20.21 -7.64 -4.94
C TYR A 220 20.49 -8.61 -3.77
N ASN A 221 21.63 -9.31 -3.76
CA ASN A 221 21.90 -10.32 -2.74
C ASN A 221 22.48 -9.78 -1.41
N THR A 222 22.83 -8.49 -1.31
CA THR A 222 23.33 -7.86 -0.08
C THR A 222 22.57 -6.58 0.24
N PHE A 223 22.64 -6.15 1.50
CA PHE A 223 22.04 -4.90 1.97
C PHE A 223 22.51 -3.68 1.16
N SER A 224 23.82 -3.50 1.02
CA SER A 224 24.38 -2.35 0.28
C SER A 224 23.98 -2.36 -1.19
N LYS A 225 23.92 -3.55 -1.81
CA LYS A 225 23.43 -3.69 -3.18
C LYS A 225 21.96 -3.30 -3.31
N ASN A 226 21.09 -3.71 -2.39
CA ASN A 226 19.69 -3.30 -2.38
C ASN A 226 19.50 -1.78 -2.32
N LEU A 227 20.41 -1.06 -1.67
CA LEU A 227 20.37 0.40 -1.60
C LEU A 227 20.97 1.09 -2.82
N ILE A 228 22.06 0.56 -3.38
CA ILE A 228 22.84 1.27 -4.41
C ILE A 228 22.43 0.87 -5.83
N THR A 229 22.11 -0.41 -6.06
CA THR A 229 21.78 -0.94 -7.39
C THR A 229 20.62 -0.18 -8.06
N PRO A 230 19.51 0.17 -7.37
CA PRO A 230 18.44 0.98 -7.96
C PRO A 230 18.95 2.27 -8.61
N PHE A 231 19.81 3.02 -7.92
CA PHE A 231 20.38 4.27 -8.44
C PHE A 231 21.29 4.06 -9.65
N LYS A 232 22.09 2.98 -9.65
CA LYS A 232 22.97 2.63 -10.78
C LYS A 232 22.18 2.27 -12.04
N ASN A 233 20.97 1.76 -11.89
CA ASN A 233 20.13 1.36 -13.02
C ASN A 233 19.25 2.50 -13.56
N LEU A 234 19.11 3.62 -12.85
CA LEU A 234 18.26 4.74 -13.27
C LEU A 234 18.55 5.22 -14.71
N PRO A 235 19.81 5.38 -15.16
CA PRO A 235 20.07 5.77 -16.55
C PRO A 235 19.42 4.81 -17.54
N LYS A 236 19.51 3.49 -17.29
CA LYS A 236 18.88 2.47 -18.14
C LYS A 236 17.36 2.59 -18.13
N ALA A 237 16.76 2.91 -16.98
CA ALA A 237 15.31 3.09 -16.85
C ALA A 237 14.78 4.27 -17.69
N PHE A 238 15.58 5.33 -17.89
CA PHE A 238 15.20 6.46 -18.76
C PHE A 238 15.39 6.17 -20.26
N PHE A 239 16.32 5.29 -20.63
CA PHE A 239 16.67 5.01 -22.03
C PHE A 239 16.10 3.69 -22.58
N LYS A 240 15.46 2.85 -21.74
CA LYS A 240 14.73 1.68 -22.20
C LYS A 240 13.48 2.16 -22.94
N LYS A 241 13.56 2.28 -24.28
CA LYS A 241 12.37 2.30 -25.13
C LYS A 241 11.57 1.03 -24.81
N ASN A 242 10.30 1.20 -24.49
CA ASN A 242 9.36 0.09 -24.37
C ASN A 242 9.43 -0.74 -25.66
N THR A 243 10.06 -1.90 -25.60
CA THR A 243 10.00 -2.96 -26.62
C THR A 243 9.08 -4.04 -26.11
#